data_AF-A0A2G1ZAE4-F1
#
_entry.id   AF-A0A2G1ZAE4-F1
#
_cell.length_a   1.000
_cell.length_b   1.000
_cell.length_c   1.000
_cell.angle_alpha   90.00
_cell.angle_beta   90.00
_cell.angle_gamma   90.00
#
_symmetry.space_group_name_H-M   'P 1'
#
loop_
_entity.id
_entity.type
_entity.pdbx_description
1 polymer ?
#
loop_
_entity_poly.entity_id
_entity_poly.type
_entity_poly.pdbx_seq_one_letter_code
_entity_poly.pdbx_strand_id
1 'polypeptide(L)'
;VDLDRGVITSWPGSYQVYLDGKAEWLRVEAEQNALFDKRLAEEETWIRQGVKARRTRNEGRVRALKALRVERMARLNRQGGAKMAVADTDRSGKLVFDIENLNYNLPDKNLVKDFTSAVMRGDRIALIGPNGCGKSTLVKLLIGQLEAQSGSIKVGTKLEIAYFDQYREALDPEKTVEENVGEGKKTVTINGQDRHILSYLQDFLFSPMRARTPVKALSGGEKNRLLLARLLLRPANLIILDEPTNDLDIETLELLESLLTDYKGTLLLVSHDRAFIDNTVTSSWWFTGNGGWSEYVGGYEDAVSQGAKFYSEEPQAAKSVQSQKVEVKEVKPAEKPKVEKKLSYKVQRELEALPAKMEQLEVEVEALQEKVSAPDFYAQDQDKINLQLGQLADKEQELEVCFERWEELESLK
;
A
#
# COMPACT_ATOMS: atom_id res chain seq x y z
N VAL A 1 37.75 -21.40 15.18
CA VAL A 1 36.40 -21.66 14.62
C VAL A 1 35.47 -20.66 15.28
N ASP A 2 34.71 -19.94 14.47
CA ASP A 2 33.82 -18.85 14.89
C ASP A 2 32.41 -19.16 14.38
N LEU A 3 31.41 -18.93 15.23
CA LEU A 3 30.00 -19.11 14.89
C LEU A 3 29.34 -17.73 14.97
N ASP A 4 29.01 -17.17 13.81
CA ASP A 4 28.34 -15.88 13.71
C ASP A 4 27.10 -16.01 12.83
N ARG A 5 25.94 -15.55 13.32
CA ARG A 5 24.63 -15.61 12.63
C ARG A 5 24.27 -16.99 12.05
N GLY A 6 24.66 -18.07 12.71
CA GLY A 6 24.39 -19.45 12.28
C GLY A 6 25.35 -19.99 11.21
N VAL A 7 26.38 -19.23 10.82
CA VAL A 7 27.43 -19.64 9.90
C VAL A 7 28.69 -19.98 10.69
N ILE A 8 29.20 -21.19 10.50
CA ILE A 8 30.48 -21.61 11.10
C ILE A 8 31.60 -21.25 10.12
N THR A 9 32.51 -20.38 10.57
CA THR A 9 33.70 -20.00 9.81
C THR A 9 34.96 -20.51 10.51
N SER A 10 35.90 -21.04 9.72
CA SER A 10 37.19 -21.53 10.23
C SER A 10 38.27 -20.50 9.93
N TRP A 11 38.96 -20.06 10.99
CA TRP A 11 40.03 -19.08 10.93
C TRP A 11 41.32 -19.73 11.42
N PRO A 12 42.16 -20.28 10.53
CA PRO A 12 43.44 -20.85 10.91
C PRO A 12 44.45 -19.74 11.19
N GLY A 13 45.05 -19.71 12.38
CA GLY A 13 46.06 -18.71 12.73
C GLY A 13 46.05 -18.32 14.20
N SER A 14 46.80 -17.26 14.53
CA SER A 14 46.78 -16.65 15.86
C SER A 14 45.51 -15.82 16.07
N TYR A 15 45.22 -15.48 17.34
CA TYR A 15 44.06 -14.66 17.67
C TYR A 15 44.07 -13.28 17.00
N GLN A 16 45.25 -12.66 16.84
CA GLN A 16 45.38 -11.39 16.14
C GLN A 16 45.02 -11.50 14.65
N VAL A 17 45.48 -12.57 13.99
CA VAL A 17 45.14 -12.86 12.58
C VAL A 17 43.63 -13.10 12.42
N TYR A 18 42.99 -13.72 13.42
CA TYR A 18 41.53 -13.84 13.46
C TYR A 18 40.84 -12.48 13.59
N LEU A 19 41.30 -11.58 14.48
CA LEU A 19 40.70 -10.26 14.65
C LEU A 19 40.80 -9.41 13.37
N ASP A 20 41.99 -9.37 12.76
CA ASP A 20 42.23 -8.61 11.53
C ASP A 20 41.42 -9.20 10.36
N GLY A 21 41.40 -10.53 10.24
CA GLY A 21 40.61 -11.24 9.24
C GLY A 21 39.09 -11.05 9.43
N LYS A 22 38.60 -11.05 10.67
CA LYS A 22 37.19 -10.81 10.98
C LYS A 22 36.78 -9.37 10.72
N ALA A 23 37.65 -8.40 11.02
CA ALA A 23 37.40 -6.99 10.69
C ALA A 23 37.30 -6.78 9.17
N GLU A 24 38.21 -7.38 8.40
CA GLU A 24 38.16 -7.32 6.94
C GLU A 24 36.93 -8.04 6.37
N TRP A 25 36.55 -9.18 6.93
CA TRP A 25 35.35 -9.90 6.53
C TRP A 25 34.07 -9.09 6.78
N LEU A 26 33.95 -8.43 7.93
CA LEU A 26 32.84 -7.52 8.22
C LEU A 26 32.84 -6.30 7.29
N ARG A 27 34.02 -5.77 6.94
CA ARG A 27 34.15 -4.65 5.99
C ARG A 27 33.67 -5.05 4.59
N VAL A 28 34.10 -6.20 4.09
CA VAL A 28 33.67 -6.75 2.80
C VAL A 28 32.16 -7.06 2.81
N GLU A 29 31.63 -7.60 3.90
CA GLU A 29 30.18 -7.80 4.07
C GLU A 29 29.41 -6.47 4.00
N ALA A 30 29.90 -5.43 4.68
CA ALA A 30 29.30 -4.09 4.66
C ALA A 30 29.33 -3.45 3.26
N GLU A 31 30.43 -3.57 2.53
CA GLU A 31 30.54 -3.06 1.15
C GLU A 31 29.58 -3.79 0.20
N GLN A 32 29.48 -5.12 0.29
CA GLN A 32 28.51 -5.90 -0.48
C GLN A 32 27.07 -5.49 -0.15
N ASN A 33 26.76 -5.24 1.12
CA ASN A 33 25.45 -4.77 1.54
C ASN A 33 25.13 -3.37 0.99
N ALA A 34 26.10 -2.45 0.98
CA ALA A 34 25.92 -1.11 0.41
C ALA A 34 25.68 -1.16 -1.11
N LEU A 35 26.41 -2.02 -1.82
CA LEU A 35 26.19 -2.25 -3.26
C LEU A 35 24.82 -2.88 -3.53
N PHE A 36 24.39 -3.82 -2.69
CA PHE A 36 23.06 -4.41 -2.75
C PHE A 36 21.97 -3.36 -2.59
N ASP A 37 22.07 -2.53 -1.54
CA ASP A 37 21.07 -1.50 -1.24
C ASP A 37 21.01 -0.44 -2.33
N LYS A 38 22.16 -0.09 -2.92
CA LYS A 38 22.22 0.79 -4.10
C LYS A 38 21.52 0.19 -5.31
N ARG A 39 21.77 -1.09 -5.60
CA ARG A 39 21.09 -1.81 -6.70
C ARG A 39 19.59 -1.91 -6.46
N LEU A 40 19.16 -2.18 -5.23
CA LEU A 40 17.75 -2.20 -4.87
C LEU A 40 17.11 -0.82 -5.11
N ALA A 41 17.74 0.25 -4.66
CA ALA A 41 17.24 1.62 -4.87
C ALA A 41 17.11 1.98 -6.36
N GLU A 42 18.10 1.62 -7.19
CA GLU A 42 18.06 1.81 -8.65
C GLU A 42 16.88 1.05 -9.28
N GLU A 43 16.69 -0.23 -8.92
CA GLU A 43 15.57 -1.04 -9.41
C GLU A 43 14.20 -0.54 -8.92
N GLU A 44 14.12 -0.01 -7.69
CA GLU A 44 12.90 0.63 -7.19
C GLU A 44 12.57 1.93 -7.92
N THR A 45 13.58 2.76 -8.22
CA THR A 45 13.36 3.97 -9.02
C THR A 45 12.90 3.65 -10.44
N TRP A 46 13.30 2.51 -11.00
CA TRP A 46 12.83 2.05 -12.31
C TRP A 46 11.33 1.72 -12.31
N ILE A 47 10.82 1.05 -11.27
CA ILE A 47 9.37 0.79 -11.13
C ILE A 47 8.58 2.09 -10.94
N ARG A 48 9.15 3.09 -10.26
CA ARG A 48 8.50 4.40 -10.02
C ARG A 48 8.28 5.24 -11.28
N GLN A 49 8.97 4.97 -12.40
CA GLN A 49 8.79 5.70 -13.66
C GLN A 49 7.53 5.22 -14.41
N GLY A 50 6.39 5.19 -13.71
CA GLY A 50 5.07 4.69 -14.12
C GLY A 50 4.77 4.89 -15.61
N VAL A 51 4.10 3.88 -16.19
CA VAL A 51 3.67 3.79 -17.60
C VAL A 51 4.75 3.37 -18.63
N LYS A 52 6.01 3.82 -18.57
CA LYS A 52 7.04 3.37 -19.56
C LYS A 52 7.58 1.95 -19.29
N ALA A 53 7.71 1.56 -18.02
CA ALA A 53 8.11 0.21 -17.62
C ALA A 53 7.02 -0.85 -17.90
N ARG A 54 5.74 -0.44 -17.97
CA ARG A 54 4.60 -1.34 -18.23
C ARG A 54 4.50 -1.79 -19.69
N ARG A 55 4.98 -0.98 -20.66
CA ARG A 55 4.96 -1.34 -22.09
C ARG A 55 5.98 -2.42 -22.48
N THR A 56 7.01 -2.64 -21.67
CA THR A 56 7.95 -3.75 -21.87
C THR A 56 7.84 -4.69 -20.67
N ARG A 57 6.96 -5.68 -20.81
CA ARG A 57 6.72 -6.78 -19.88
C ARG A 57 8.02 -7.57 -19.66
N ASN A 58 8.94 -7.04 -18.85
CA ASN A 58 10.14 -7.74 -18.42
C ASN A 58 9.89 -8.33 -17.03
N GLU A 59 8.99 -9.32 -16.98
CA GLU A 59 8.61 -10.03 -15.75
C GLU A 59 9.83 -10.55 -14.97
N GLY A 60 10.94 -10.82 -15.67
CA GLY A 60 12.21 -11.22 -15.07
C GLY A 60 12.83 -10.14 -14.18
N ARG A 61 12.74 -8.87 -14.58
CA ARG A 61 13.26 -7.73 -13.79
C ARG A 61 12.40 -7.45 -12.55
N VAL A 62 11.08 -7.60 -12.69
CA VAL A 62 10.14 -7.50 -11.56
C VAL A 62 10.36 -8.65 -10.55
N ARG A 63 10.53 -9.89 -11.02
CA ARG A 63 10.90 -11.03 -10.15
C ARG A 63 12.26 -10.83 -9.46
N ALA A 64 13.24 -10.26 -10.16
CA ALA A 64 14.53 -9.94 -9.57
C ALA A 64 14.42 -8.87 -8.48
N LEU A 65 13.63 -7.82 -8.70
CA LEU A 65 13.35 -6.82 -7.67
C LEU A 65 12.63 -7.43 -6.45
N LYS A 66 11.62 -8.28 -6.67
CA LYS A 66 10.93 -9.00 -5.60
C LYS A 66 11.91 -9.82 -4.76
N ALA A 67 12.85 -10.54 -5.40
CA ALA A 67 13.88 -11.29 -4.70
C ALA A 67 14.82 -10.38 -3.86
N LEU A 68 15.24 -9.23 -4.41
CA LEU A 68 16.07 -8.26 -3.68
C LEU A 68 15.33 -7.70 -2.44
N ARG A 69 14.02 -7.45 -2.54
CA ARG A 69 13.21 -6.99 -1.40
C ARG A 69 13.06 -8.05 -0.30
N VAL A 70 12.80 -9.30 -0.68
CA VAL A 70 12.71 -10.43 0.28
C VAL A 70 14.05 -10.65 0.99
N GLU A 71 15.17 -10.57 0.27
CA GLU A 71 16.50 -10.70 0.84
C GLU A 71 16.83 -9.55 1.81
N ARG A 72 16.40 -8.32 1.53
CA ARG A 72 16.48 -7.19 2.48
C ARG A 72 15.70 -7.47 3.76
N MET A 73 14.46 -7.95 3.65
CA MET A 73 13.61 -8.28 4.81
C MET A 73 14.19 -9.41 5.66
N ALA A 74 14.67 -10.48 5.03
CA ALA A 74 15.31 -11.60 5.73
C ALA A 74 16.58 -11.17 6.48
N ARG A 75 17.34 -10.21 5.93
CA ARG A 75 18.52 -9.63 6.60
C ARG A 75 18.13 -8.82 7.85
N LEU A 76 17.05 -8.04 7.78
CA LEU A 76 16.52 -7.29 8.93
C LEU A 76 16.07 -8.23 10.05
N ASN A 77 15.28 -9.25 9.72
CA ASN A 77 14.79 -10.23 10.70
C ASN A 77 15.91 -11.06 11.36
N ARG A 78 17.00 -11.39 10.65
CA ARG A 78 18.14 -12.13 11.24
C ARG A 78 18.97 -11.31 12.23
N GLN A 79 19.00 -9.98 12.10
CA GLN A 79 19.79 -9.13 12.99
C GLN A 79 19.04 -8.65 14.24
N GLY A 80 17.71 -8.75 14.28
CA GLY A 80 16.92 -8.51 15.50
C GLY A 80 17.20 -9.47 16.66
N GLY A 81 17.84 -10.62 16.39
CA GLY A 81 18.14 -11.64 17.41
C GLY A 81 19.48 -11.52 18.14
N ALA A 82 20.39 -10.62 17.74
CA ALA A 82 21.74 -10.55 18.34
C ALA A 82 22.21 -9.10 18.55
N LYS A 83 22.08 -8.64 19.80
CA LYS A 83 22.70 -7.46 20.44
C LYS A 83 23.14 -6.31 19.50
N MET A 84 22.22 -5.36 19.33
CA MET A 84 22.48 -4.00 18.83
C MET A 84 23.40 -3.27 19.82
N ALA A 85 24.59 -2.87 19.37
CA ALA A 85 25.41 -1.87 20.09
C ALA A 85 26.39 -1.12 19.18
N VAL A 86 26.71 -1.61 17.98
CA VAL A 86 27.81 -1.05 17.16
C VAL A 86 27.38 -0.59 15.75
N ALA A 87 26.12 -0.80 15.36
CA ALA A 87 25.59 -0.40 14.04
C ALA A 87 24.47 0.66 14.09
N ASP A 88 24.25 1.28 15.25
CA ASP A 88 23.09 2.17 15.49
C ASP A 88 23.24 3.57 14.87
N THR A 89 24.45 4.06 14.65
CA THR A 89 24.65 5.47 14.28
C THR A 89 24.21 5.77 12.85
N ASP A 90 24.44 4.85 11.90
CA ASP A 90 24.00 5.01 10.50
C ASP A 90 22.55 4.57 10.26
N ARG A 91 22.04 3.63 11.09
CA ARG A 91 20.65 3.15 11.00
C ARG A 91 19.65 4.14 11.59
N SER A 92 20.01 4.79 12.69
CA SER A 92 19.15 5.76 13.39
C SER A 92 18.67 6.91 12.48
N GLY A 93 19.50 7.34 11.53
CA GLY A 93 19.13 8.41 10.58
C GLY A 93 18.20 7.97 9.45
N LYS A 94 18.12 6.67 9.14
CA LYS A 94 17.27 6.11 8.08
C LYS A 94 16.06 5.35 8.59
N LEU A 95 16.02 5.00 9.87
CA LEU A 95 14.88 4.33 10.48
C LEU A 95 13.74 5.33 10.71
N VAL A 96 12.51 4.91 10.39
CA VAL A 96 11.27 5.66 10.65
C VAL A 96 10.50 5.00 11.79
N PHE A 97 10.23 3.69 11.67
CA PHE A 97 9.61 2.91 12.75
C PHE A 97 10.34 1.57 12.90
N ASP A 98 10.61 1.16 14.14
CA ASP A 98 11.02 -0.19 14.49
C ASP A 98 10.00 -0.75 15.47
N ILE A 99 9.24 -1.75 15.01
CA ILE A 99 8.09 -2.30 15.71
C ILE A 99 8.46 -3.71 16.15
N GLU A 100 8.44 -3.96 17.45
CA GLU A 100 8.78 -5.26 18.01
C GLU A 100 7.61 -5.81 18.84
N ASN A 101 7.07 -6.96 18.42
CA ASN A 101 6.01 -7.71 19.12
C ASN A 101 4.84 -6.83 19.59
N LEU A 102 4.39 -5.92 18.73
CA LEU A 102 3.34 -4.96 19.04
C LEU A 102 2.00 -5.68 19.24
N ASN A 103 1.35 -5.36 20.35
CA ASN A 103 0.05 -5.90 20.71
C ASN A 103 -0.89 -4.78 21.15
N TYR A 104 -2.11 -4.80 20.61
CA TYR A 104 -3.19 -3.91 20.99
C TYR A 104 -4.54 -4.54 20.68
N ASN A 105 -5.34 -4.75 21.73
CA ASN A 105 -6.63 -5.40 21.65
C ASN A 105 -7.72 -4.55 22.33
N LEU A 106 -8.91 -4.52 21.72
CA LEU A 106 -10.13 -4.06 22.36
C LEU A 106 -10.77 -5.21 23.15
N PRO A 107 -11.65 -4.94 24.14
CA PRO A 107 -12.26 -5.97 24.99
C PRO A 107 -12.84 -7.16 24.22
N ASP A 108 -13.45 -6.89 23.06
CA ASP A 108 -14.14 -7.90 22.26
C ASP A 108 -13.44 -8.20 20.92
N LYS A 109 -12.27 -7.58 20.65
CA LYS A 109 -11.62 -7.68 19.33
C LYS A 109 -10.11 -7.49 19.39
N ASN A 110 -9.38 -8.47 18.87
CA ASN A 110 -7.94 -8.33 18.65
C ASN A 110 -7.67 -7.49 17.39
N LEU A 111 -6.93 -6.39 17.54
CA LEU A 111 -6.63 -5.48 16.43
C LEU A 111 -5.20 -5.65 15.92
N VAL A 112 -4.24 -5.81 16.84
CA VAL A 112 -2.83 -6.05 16.54
C VAL A 112 -2.31 -7.10 17.51
N LYS A 113 -1.74 -8.19 16.97
CA LYS A 113 -1.19 -9.29 17.74
C LYS A 113 0.20 -9.66 17.23
N ASP A 114 1.18 -9.61 18.12
CA ASP A 114 2.59 -10.00 17.88
C ASP A 114 3.18 -9.42 16.58
N PHE A 115 2.81 -8.18 16.24
CA PHE A 115 3.24 -7.57 14.98
C PHE A 115 4.66 -7.03 15.09
N THR A 116 5.53 -7.42 14.17
CA THR A 116 6.93 -6.97 14.08
C THR A 116 7.21 -6.53 12.65
N SER A 117 7.70 -5.32 12.47
CA SER A 117 8.10 -4.78 11.17
C SER A 117 9.02 -3.58 11.36
N ALA A 118 9.81 -3.26 10.33
CA ALA A 118 10.71 -2.12 10.33
C ALA A 118 10.43 -1.25 9.10
N VAL A 119 10.20 0.03 9.32
CA VAL A 119 9.94 1.04 8.29
C VAL A 119 11.15 1.96 8.19
N MET A 120 11.68 2.10 6.98
CA MET A 120 12.82 2.94 6.66
C MET A 120 12.39 4.18 5.85
N ARG A 121 13.27 5.17 5.79
CA ARG A 121 13.07 6.39 5.00
C ARG A 121 12.94 6.04 3.52
N GLY A 122 11.86 6.51 2.89
CA GLY A 122 11.55 6.27 1.50
C GLY A 122 10.71 5.02 1.23
N ASP A 123 10.43 4.20 2.26
CA ASP A 123 9.50 3.09 2.14
C ASP A 123 8.07 3.61 1.91
N ARG A 124 7.31 2.90 1.07
CA ARG A 124 5.92 3.22 0.77
C ARG A 124 5.07 1.99 1.04
N ILE A 125 4.24 2.06 2.06
CA ILE A 125 3.57 0.89 2.64
C ILE A 125 2.06 1.12 2.58
N ALA A 126 1.33 0.17 1.98
CA ALA A 126 -0.12 0.13 2.05
C ALA A 126 -0.60 -0.73 3.22
N LEU A 127 -1.58 -0.26 3.99
CA LEU A 127 -2.29 -1.06 4.99
C LEU A 127 -3.59 -1.57 4.35
N ILE A 128 -3.70 -2.89 4.20
CA ILE A 128 -4.78 -3.54 3.47
C ILE A 128 -5.54 -4.46 4.42
N GLY A 129 -6.86 -4.30 4.48
CA GLY A 129 -7.72 -5.09 5.35
C GLY A 129 -9.15 -4.56 5.39
N PRO A 130 -10.13 -5.36 5.85
CA PRO A 130 -11.53 -4.96 5.88
C PRO A 130 -11.77 -3.78 6.82
N ASN A 131 -12.92 -3.12 6.66
CA ASN A 131 -13.30 -2.01 7.53
C ASN A 131 -13.40 -2.45 8.99
N GLY A 132 -12.88 -1.59 9.88
CA GLY A 132 -12.83 -1.88 11.31
C GLY A 132 -11.84 -2.97 11.73
N CYS A 133 -10.94 -3.46 10.86
CA CYS A 133 -9.89 -4.41 11.27
C CYS A 133 -8.79 -3.79 12.14
N GLY A 134 -8.72 -2.46 12.20
CA GLY A 134 -7.74 -1.72 13.01
C GLY A 134 -6.67 -0.98 12.22
N LYS A 135 -6.83 -0.74 10.91
CA LYS A 135 -5.88 0.05 10.08
C LYS A 135 -5.52 1.40 10.72
N SER A 136 -6.52 2.24 10.96
CA SER A 136 -6.34 3.55 11.62
C SER A 136 -5.81 3.41 13.05
N THR A 137 -6.17 2.34 13.76
CA THR A 137 -5.64 2.07 15.11
C THR A 137 -4.16 1.75 15.07
N LEU A 138 -3.71 0.92 14.12
CA LEU A 138 -2.30 0.62 13.90
C LEU A 138 -1.52 1.89 13.59
N VAL A 139 -2.05 2.74 12.72
CA VAL A 139 -1.46 4.05 12.42
C VAL A 139 -1.35 4.92 13.68
N LYS A 140 -2.40 5.02 14.49
CA LYS A 140 -2.41 5.78 15.74
C LYS A 140 -1.40 5.27 16.77
N LEU A 141 -1.17 3.95 16.82
CA LEU A 141 -0.11 3.35 17.64
C LEU A 141 1.28 3.79 17.15
N LEU A 142 1.52 3.78 15.83
CA LEU A 142 2.82 4.14 15.26
C LEU A 142 3.21 5.60 15.51
N ILE A 143 2.25 6.51 15.42
CA ILE A 143 2.47 7.94 15.66
C ILE A 143 2.40 8.31 17.15
N GLY A 144 2.21 7.34 18.04
CA GLY A 144 2.18 7.54 19.50
C GLY A 144 0.93 8.24 20.03
N GLN A 145 -0.17 8.28 19.25
CA GLN A 145 -1.46 8.77 19.73
C GLN A 145 -2.20 7.73 20.60
N LEU A 146 -1.83 6.46 20.47
CA LEU A 146 -2.29 5.37 21.33
C LEU A 146 -1.07 4.66 21.94
N GLU A 147 -1.23 4.21 23.19
CA GLU A 147 -0.22 3.40 23.86
C GLU A 147 -0.44 1.91 23.56
N ALA A 148 0.65 1.22 23.22
CA ALA A 148 0.64 -0.23 23.06
C ALA A 148 0.39 -0.93 24.40
N GLN A 149 -0.33 -2.04 24.38
CA GLN A 149 -0.54 -2.87 25.59
C GLN A 149 0.69 -3.71 25.91
N SER A 150 1.38 -4.19 24.87
CA SER A 150 2.70 -4.81 24.98
C SER A 150 3.47 -4.68 23.66
N GLY A 151 4.76 -4.97 23.71
CA GLY A 151 5.70 -4.70 22.62
C GLY A 151 6.36 -3.33 22.73
N SER A 152 7.09 -2.93 21.69
CA SER A 152 7.69 -1.59 21.62
C SER A 152 7.65 -1.03 20.21
N ILE A 153 7.53 0.29 20.12
CA ILE A 153 7.64 1.06 18.87
C ILE A 153 8.75 2.08 19.09
N LYS A 154 9.86 1.96 18.37
CA LYS A 154 10.90 2.98 18.33
C LYS A 154 10.63 3.88 17.13
N VAL A 155 10.44 5.17 17.41
CA VAL A 155 10.19 6.19 16.41
C VAL A 155 11.53 6.84 16.03
N GLY A 156 11.77 6.99 14.74
CA GLY A 156 12.98 7.60 14.19
C GLY A 156 13.18 9.05 14.64
N THR A 157 14.43 9.52 14.59
CA THR A 157 14.75 10.90 15.01
C THR A 157 14.32 11.93 13.96
N LYS A 158 13.85 13.10 14.42
CA LYS A 158 13.41 14.22 13.58
C LYS A 158 12.33 13.85 12.55
N LEU A 159 11.33 13.07 12.96
CA LEU A 159 10.18 12.79 12.11
C LEU A 159 9.20 13.97 12.12
N GLU A 160 8.86 14.43 10.92
CA GLU A 160 7.84 15.44 10.65
C GLU A 160 6.71 14.71 9.92
N ILE A 161 5.62 14.50 10.66
CA ILE A 161 4.50 13.65 10.22
C ILE A 161 3.39 14.55 9.68
N ALA A 162 3.02 14.34 8.42
CA ALA A 162 1.79 14.86 7.84
C ALA A 162 0.75 13.74 7.84
N TYR A 163 -0.28 13.89 8.68
CA TYR A 163 -1.37 12.92 8.81
C TYR A 163 -2.63 13.47 8.14
N PHE A 164 -3.14 12.76 7.15
CA PHE A 164 -4.40 13.07 6.46
C PHE A 164 -5.50 12.17 7.04
N ASP A 165 -6.35 12.76 7.88
CA ASP A 165 -7.55 12.14 8.45
C ASP A 165 -8.80 12.74 7.77
N GLN A 166 -9.89 11.97 7.75
CA GLN A 166 -11.24 12.42 7.43
C GLN A 166 -11.69 13.60 8.31
N TYR A 167 -11.13 13.75 9.51
CA TYR A 167 -11.31 14.94 10.36
C TYR A 167 -10.39 16.09 9.92
N ARG A 168 -10.79 16.71 8.81
CA ARG A 168 -10.10 17.77 8.06
C ARG A 168 -9.48 18.86 8.94
N GLU A 169 -8.30 19.31 8.53
CA GLU A 169 -7.88 20.68 8.84
C GLU A 169 -8.94 21.65 8.34
N ALA A 170 -9.43 22.50 9.23
CA ALA A 170 -10.41 23.50 8.85
C ALA A 170 -9.76 24.48 7.86
N LEU A 171 -10.32 24.51 6.65
CA LEU A 171 -10.16 25.64 5.74
C LEU A 171 -11.03 26.78 6.26
N ASP A 172 -10.50 27.99 6.26
CA ASP A 172 -11.26 29.19 6.59
C ASP A 172 -12.13 29.56 5.38
N PRO A 173 -13.47 29.43 5.48
CA PRO A 173 -14.37 29.61 4.35
C PRO A 173 -14.42 31.05 3.83
N GLU A 174 -14.06 32.02 4.66
CA GLU A 174 -14.07 33.44 4.31
C GLU A 174 -12.77 33.89 3.63
N LYS A 175 -11.66 33.20 3.90
CA LYS A 175 -10.38 33.44 3.22
C LYS A 175 -10.38 32.88 1.80
N THR A 176 -9.55 33.48 0.96
CA THR A 176 -9.28 33.01 -0.39
C THR A 176 -8.48 31.70 -0.39
N VAL A 177 -8.46 31.01 -1.53
CA VAL A 177 -7.62 29.81 -1.75
C VAL A 177 -6.15 30.11 -1.47
N GLU A 178 -5.63 31.22 -2.00
CA GLU A 178 -4.24 31.64 -1.78
C GLU A 178 -3.94 31.94 -0.30
N GLU A 179 -4.86 32.56 0.42
CA GLU A 179 -4.67 32.88 1.85
C GLU A 179 -4.71 31.63 2.73
N ASN A 180 -5.55 30.65 2.40
CA ASN A 180 -5.64 29.38 3.13
C ASN A 180 -4.36 28.53 3.01
N VAL A 181 -3.63 28.69 1.90
CA VAL A 181 -2.43 27.89 1.59
C VAL A 181 -1.15 28.63 1.95
N GLY A 182 -1.07 29.92 1.62
CA GLY A 182 0.12 30.74 1.85
C GLY A 182 0.22 31.31 3.25
N GLU A 183 -0.86 31.22 4.04
CA GLU A 183 -0.95 31.83 5.38
C GLU A 183 -0.55 33.32 5.35
N GLY A 184 -0.94 34.02 4.28
CA GLY A 184 -0.60 35.44 4.04
C GLY A 184 0.72 35.70 3.31
N LYS A 185 1.49 34.67 2.95
CA LYS A 185 2.71 34.79 2.13
C LYS A 185 2.40 34.59 0.65
N LYS A 186 3.12 35.32 -0.21
CA LYS A 186 3.07 35.16 -1.68
C LYS A 186 4.00 34.06 -2.21
N THR A 187 4.90 33.59 -1.36
CA THR A 187 5.86 32.52 -1.66
C THR A 187 5.74 31.41 -0.64
N VAL A 188 5.86 30.18 -1.12
CA VAL A 188 5.81 28.95 -0.34
C VAL A 188 7.09 28.17 -0.62
N THR A 189 7.62 27.51 0.41
CA THR A 189 8.86 26.73 0.30
C THR A 189 8.51 25.26 0.18
N ILE A 190 8.91 24.62 -0.91
CA ILE A 190 8.64 23.21 -1.19
C ILE A 190 9.97 22.52 -1.40
N ASN A 191 10.27 21.48 -0.63
CA ASN A 191 11.55 20.75 -0.72
C ASN A 191 12.79 21.68 -0.65
N GLY A 192 12.70 22.77 0.11
CA GLY A 192 13.78 23.76 0.26
C GLY A 192 13.92 24.76 -0.89
N GLN A 193 12.97 24.77 -1.85
CA GLN A 193 12.91 25.75 -2.93
C GLN A 193 11.72 26.69 -2.76
N ASP A 194 11.96 27.98 -2.88
CA ASP A 194 10.90 28.99 -2.83
C ASP A 194 10.19 29.09 -4.18
N ARG A 195 8.86 28.99 -4.16
CA ARG A 195 8.00 29.10 -5.34
C ARG A 195 6.86 30.07 -5.07
N HIS A 196 6.41 30.76 -6.11
CA HIS A 196 5.25 31.64 -6.00
C HIS A 196 3.97 30.83 -5.77
N ILE A 197 3.10 31.31 -4.87
CA ILE A 197 1.90 30.56 -4.47
C ILE A 197 0.95 30.25 -5.62
N LEU A 198 0.73 31.21 -6.53
CA LEU A 198 -0.14 30.97 -7.70
C LEU A 198 0.43 29.88 -8.61
N SER A 199 1.75 29.80 -8.75
CA SER A 199 2.39 28.77 -9.56
C SER A 199 2.33 27.40 -8.89
N TYR A 200 2.29 27.35 -7.56
CA TYR A 200 2.07 26.12 -6.80
C TYR A 200 0.60 25.67 -6.91
N LEU A 201 -0.34 26.58 -6.71
CA LEU A 201 -1.78 26.31 -6.80
C LEU A 201 -2.20 25.86 -8.21
N GLN A 202 -1.49 26.29 -9.25
CA GLN A 202 -1.67 25.78 -10.62
C GLN A 202 -1.40 24.27 -10.74
N ASP A 203 -0.45 23.73 -9.98
CA ASP A 203 -0.19 22.28 -9.95
C ASP A 203 -1.40 21.53 -9.37
N PHE A 204 -2.20 22.19 -8.54
CA PHE A 204 -3.47 21.68 -7.99
C PHE A 204 -4.70 22.12 -8.79
N LEU A 205 -4.50 22.49 -10.06
CA LEU A 205 -5.54 22.85 -11.02
C LEU A 205 -6.34 24.11 -10.64
N PHE A 206 -5.81 24.97 -9.79
CA PHE A 206 -6.40 26.29 -9.52
C PHE A 206 -5.90 27.33 -10.50
N SER A 207 -6.82 27.89 -11.29
CA SER A 207 -6.51 29.07 -12.11
C SER A 207 -6.20 30.30 -11.24
N PRO A 208 -5.43 31.30 -11.73
CA PRO A 208 -5.13 32.50 -10.96
C PRO A 208 -6.36 33.32 -10.53
N MET A 209 -7.48 33.19 -11.24
CA MET A 209 -8.75 33.78 -10.82
C MET A 209 -9.36 32.97 -9.68
N ARG A 210 -9.43 31.63 -9.81
CA ARG A 210 -9.93 30.75 -8.76
C ARG A 210 -9.12 30.82 -7.47
N ALA A 211 -7.81 30.99 -7.56
CA ALA A 211 -6.91 31.14 -6.42
C ALA A 211 -7.25 32.36 -5.52
N ARG A 212 -7.94 33.37 -6.07
CA ARG A 212 -8.35 34.59 -5.36
C ARG A 212 -9.81 34.56 -4.91
N THR A 213 -10.50 33.45 -5.13
CA THR A 213 -11.89 33.29 -4.73
C THR A 213 -11.96 32.76 -3.28
N PRO A 214 -12.94 33.20 -2.47
CA PRO A 214 -13.18 32.62 -1.15
C PRO A 214 -13.48 31.12 -1.19
N VAL A 215 -12.99 30.37 -0.19
CA VAL A 215 -13.15 28.90 -0.13
C VAL A 215 -14.61 28.47 -0.06
N LYS A 216 -15.50 29.28 0.51
CA LYS A 216 -16.95 28.99 0.53
C LYS A 216 -17.58 28.79 -0.85
N ALA A 217 -17.00 29.38 -1.89
CA ALA A 217 -17.50 29.29 -3.28
C ALA A 217 -16.94 28.08 -4.06
N LEU A 218 -16.09 27.26 -3.43
CA LEU A 218 -15.51 26.06 -4.04
C LEU A 218 -16.43 24.85 -3.93
N SER A 219 -16.34 23.97 -4.93
CA SER A 219 -16.95 22.63 -4.89
C SER A 219 -16.28 21.74 -3.82
N GLY A 220 -16.89 20.58 -3.52
CA GLY A 220 -16.31 19.60 -2.60
C GLY A 220 -14.92 19.11 -3.05
N GLY A 221 -14.79 18.73 -4.33
CA GLY A 221 -13.52 18.30 -4.93
C GLY A 221 -12.46 19.40 -4.94
N GLU A 222 -12.85 20.64 -5.26
CA GLU A 222 -11.94 21.81 -5.15
C GLU A 222 -11.46 22.02 -3.70
N LYS A 223 -12.33 21.87 -2.69
CA LYS A 223 -11.92 21.96 -1.28
C LYS A 223 -10.93 20.86 -0.91
N ASN A 224 -11.09 19.65 -1.44
CA ASN A 224 -10.16 18.55 -1.19
C ASN A 224 -8.81 18.78 -1.87
N ARG A 225 -8.78 19.25 -3.13
CA ARG A 225 -7.52 19.68 -3.79
C ARG A 225 -6.80 20.75 -2.98
N LEU A 226 -7.55 21.71 -2.44
CA LEU A 226 -6.99 22.75 -1.61
C LEU A 226 -6.38 22.22 -0.31
N LEU A 227 -7.06 21.26 0.33
CA LEU A 227 -6.57 20.61 1.54
C LEU A 227 -5.28 19.83 1.26
N LEU A 228 -5.22 19.08 0.15
CA LEU A 228 -4.02 18.40 -0.30
C LEU A 228 -2.87 19.39 -0.56
N ALA A 229 -3.16 20.51 -1.22
CA ALA A 229 -2.18 21.57 -1.47
C ALA A 229 -1.61 22.13 -0.16
N ARG A 230 -2.46 22.39 0.84
CA ARG A 230 -2.02 22.89 2.15
C ARG A 230 -1.19 21.87 2.91
N LEU A 231 -1.59 20.59 2.89
CA LEU A 231 -0.87 19.53 3.60
C LEU A 231 0.53 19.30 3.02
N LEU A 232 0.64 19.22 1.70
CA LEU A 232 1.89 18.95 0.99
C LEU A 232 2.88 20.12 1.02
N LEU A 233 2.45 21.32 1.44
CA LEU A 233 3.35 22.43 1.73
C LEU A 233 4.14 22.26 3.02
N ARG A 234 3.61 21.50 3.98
CA ARG A 234 4.34 21.31 5.24
C ARG A 234 5.56 20.44 4.96
N PRO A 235 6.74 20.81 5.46
CA PRO A 235 7.87 19.89 5.42
C PRO A 235 7.46 18.66 6.24
N ALA A 236 7.33 17.54 5.53
CA ALA A 236 7.02 16.25 6.11
C ALA A 236 7.95 15.23 5.47
N ASN A 237 8.51 14.37 6.32
CA ASN A 237 9.31 13.23 5.87
C ASN A 237 8.57 11.90 6.03
N LEU A 238 7.40 11.94 6.67
CA LEU A 238 6.42 10.87 6.71
C LEU A 238 5.04 11.44 6.36
N ILE A 239 4.44 10.94 5.29
CA ILE A 239 3.04 11.20 4.94
C ILE A 239 2.24 9.96 5.30
N ILE A 240 1.10 10.17 5.95
CA ILE A 240 0.14 9.13 6.28
C ILE A 240 -1.20 9.55 5.68
N LEU A 241 -1.77 8.70 4.83
CA LEU A 241 -3.06 8.94 4.20
C LEU A 241 -4.05 7.89 4.69
N ASP A 242 -5.07 8.30 5.44
CA ASP A 242 -6.13 7.40 5.89
C ASP A 242 -7.38 7.54 5.01
N GLU A 243 -7.63 6.54 4.17
CA GLU A 243 -8.74 6.47 3.21
C GLU A 243 -8.84 7.72 2.29
N PRO A 244 -7.75 8.10 1.57
CA PRO A 244 -7.73 9.33 0.81
C PRO A 244 -8.66 9.30 -0.41
N THR A 245 -9.03 8.12 -0.92
CA THR A 245 -9.76 7.97 -2.19
C THR A 245 -11.27 8.18 -2.08
N ASN A 246 -11.85 8.11 -0.87
CA ASN A 246 -13.31 8.07 -0.71
C ASN A 246 -14.03 9.39 -1.03
N ASP A 247 -13.34 10.54 -0.88
CA ASP A 247 -13.93 11.86 -1.09
C ASP A 247 -13.33 12.58 -2.32
N LEU A 248 -12.50 11.90 -3.11
CA LEU A 248 -11.80 12.52 -4.24
C LEU A 248 -12.52 12.24 -5.56
N ASP A 249 -12.62 13.28 -6.39
CA ASP A 249 -12.94 13.08 -7.81
C ASP A 249 -11.74 12.45 -8.53
N ILE A 250 -12.01 11.88 -9.72
CA ILE A 250 -11.00 11.15 -10.51
C ILE A 250 -9.79 12.06 -10.82
N GLU A 251 -10.03 13.32 -11.19
CA GLU A 251 -8.96 14.29 -11.47
C GLU A 251 -8.05 14.52 -10.25
N THR A 252 -8.63 14.62 -9.05
CA THR A 252 -7.87 14.83 -7.82
C THR A 252 -7.13 13.56 -7.40
N LEU A 253 -7.70 12.38 -7.68
CA LEU A 253 -7.03 11.11 -7.44
C LEU A 253 -5.80 10.96 -8.32
N GLU A 254 -5.90 11.22 -9.63
CA GLU A 254 -4.77 11.21 -10.56
C GLU A 254 -3.68 12.22 -10.17
N LEU A 255 -4.09 13.43 -9.75
CA LEU A 255 -3.19 14.43 -9.22
C LEU A 255 -2.46 13.90 -7.97
N LEU A 256 -3.18 13.32 -7.02
CA LEU A 256 -2.61 12.77 -5.80
C LEU A 256 -1.61 11.64 -6.11
N GLU A 257 -1.94 10.73 -7.04
CA GLU A 257 -1.02 9.70 -7.51
C GLU A 257 0.28 10.29 -8.05
N SER A 258 0.20 11.33 -8.88
CA SER A 258 1.37 11.97 -9.46
C SER A 258 2.27 12.63 -8.38
N LEU A 259 1.65 13.32 -7.42
CA LEU A 259 2.36 13.98 -6.32
C LEU A 259 3.03 12.97 -5.39
N LEU A 260 2.35 11.87 -5.08
CA LEU A 260 2.90 10.80 -4.25
C LEU A 260 3.99 10.03 -4.99
N THR A 261 3.90 9.89 -6.31
CA THR A 261 4.95 9.25 -7.14
C THR A 261 6.27 10.00 -6.99
N ASP A 262 6.26 11.34 -7.02
CA ASP A 262 7.47 12.16 -6.91
C ASP A 262 7.94 12.39 -5.46
N TYR A 263 7.12 12.08 -4.47
CA TYR A 263 7.45 12.27 -3.06
C TYR A 263 8.59 11.34 -2.59
N LYS A 264 9.67 11.91 -2.07
CA LYS A 264 10.89 11.15 -1.67
C LYS A 264 10.89 10.67 -0.22
N GLY A 265 9.92 11.08 0.58
CA GLY A 265 9.80 10.65 1.98
C GLY A 265 9.12 9.29 2.11
N THR A 266 8.78 8.93 3.34
CA THR A 266 8.06 7.69 3.66
C THR A 266 6.56 7.91 3.54
N LEU A 267 5.85 6.94 2.98
CA LEU A 267 4.40 6.97 2.80
C LEU A 267 3.77 5.78 3.52
N LEU A 268 2.79 6.06 4.39
CA LEU A 268 1.84 5.06 4.89
C LEU A 268 0.47 5.35 4.27
N LEU A 269 -0.07 4.38 3.55
CA LEU A 269 -1.34 4.53 2.85
C LEU A 269 -2.34 3.53 3.39
N VAL A 270 -3.48 4.00 3.86
CA VAL A 270 -4.66 3.18 4.13
C VAL A 270 -5.64 3.45 3.01
N SER A 271 -5.95 2.45 2.19
CA SER A 271 -6.93 2.59 1.12
C SER A 271 -7.52 1.22 0.78
N HIS A 272 -8.72 1.25 0.21
CA HIS A 272 -9.35 0.11 -0.44
C HIS A 272 -9.20 0.11 -1.96
N ASP A 273 -8.71 1.20 -2.55
CA ASP A 273 -8.49 1.32 -3.98
C ASP A 273 -7.24 0.55 -4.41
N ARG A 274 -7.47 -0.55 -5.12
CA ARG A 274 -6.42 -1.49 -5.56
C ARG A 274 -5.48 -0.83 -6.56
N ALA A 275 -6.02 -0.08 -7.52
CA ALA A 275 -5.24 0.57 -8.57
C ALA A 275 -4.33 1.65 -7.95
N PHE A 276 -4.88 2.45 -7.05
CA PHE A 276 -4.13 3.47 -6.32
C PHE A 276 -2.99 2.85 -5.49
N ILE A 277 -3.25 1.74 -4.80
CA ILE A 277 -2.24 1.00 -4.06
C ILE A 277 -1.13 0.51 -5.00
N ASP A 278 -1.48 -0.21 -6.07
CA ASP A 278 -0.52 -0.80 -7.00
C ASP A 278 0.34 0.26 -7.72
N ASN A 279 -0.22 1.45 -7.94
CA ASN A 279 0.49 2.58 -8.55
C ASN A 279 1.48 3.24 -7.58
N THR A 280 1.20 3.24 -6.27
CA THR A 280 1.85 4.18 -5.34
C THR A 280 2.81 3.52 -4.34
N VAL A 281 2.58 2.25 -3.96
CA VAL A 281 3.32 1.60 -2.86
C VAL A 281 4.36 0.58 -3.32
N THR A 282 5.30 0.27 -2.42
CA THR A 282 6.39 -0.69 -2.63
C THR A 282 6.24 -1.97 -1.81
N SER A 283 5.47 -1.90 -0.73
CA SER A 283 5.12 -3.03 0.15
C SER A 283 3.72 -2.82 0.73
N SER A 284 3.17 -3.89 1.28
CA SER A 284 1.84 -3.87 1.88
C SER A 284 1.82 -4.67 3.19
N TRP A 285 1.12 -4.14 4.18
CA TRP A 285 0.76 -4.81 5.41
C TRP A 285 -0.68 -5.26 5.31
N TRP A 286 -0.87 -6.57 5.27
CA TRP A 286 -2.16 -7.20 5.06
C TRP A 286 -2.69 -7.78 6.36
N PHE A 287 -3.95 -7.47 6.67
CA PHE A 287 -4.63 -8.04 7.82
C PHE A 287 -5.02 -9.50 7.56
N THR A 288 -4.49 -10.42 8.36
CA THR A 288 -4.70 -11.87 8.20
C THR A 288 -5.79 -12.45 9.11
N GLY A 289 -6.49 -11.62 9.88
CA GLY A 289 -7.51 -12.05 10.84
C GLY A 289 -6.99 -12.18 12.27
N ASN A 290 -7.91 -12.09 13.24
CA ASN A 290 -7.62 -12.22 14.68
C ASN A 290 -6.45 -11.33 15.20
N GLY A 291 -6.35 -10.11 14.68
CA GLY A 291 -5.27 -9.17 15.01
C GLY A 291 -3.94 -9.43 14.30
N GLY A 292 -3.84 -10.46 13.46
CA GLY A 292 -2.63 -10.76 12.70
C GLY A 292 -2.42 -9.81 11.52
N TRP A 293 -1.16 -9.41 11.33
CA TRP A 293 -0.71 -8.59 10.21
C TRP A 293 0.51 -9.25 9.57
N SER A 294 0.48 -9.38 8.25
CA SER A 294 1.56 -9.94 7.45
C SER A 294 2.08 -8.92 6.46
N GLU A 295 3.40 -8.90 6.27
CA GLU A 295 4.04 -8.02 5.30
C GLU A 295 4.29 -8.72 3.98
N TYR A 296 3.92 -8.05 2.89
CA TYR A 296 4.09 -8.50 1.51
C TYR A 296 4.88 -7.47 0.71
N VAL A 297 5.65 -7.98 -0.25
CA VAL A 297 6.39 -7.14 -1.18
C VAL A 297 5.48 -6.74 -2.34
N GLY A 298 5.40 -5.44 -2.63
CA GLY A 298 4.56 -4.90 -3.70
C GLY A 298 3.18 -4.42 -3.25
N GLY A 299 2.36 -4.06 -4.22
CA GLY A 299 0.99 -3.58 -4.00
C GLY A 299 -0.01 -4.70 -3.72
N TYR A 300 -1.28 -4.44 -4.03
CA TYR A 300 -2.40 -5.35 -3.83
C TYR A 300 -2.25 -6.61 -4.69
N GLU A 301 -2.08 -6.48 -6.01
CA GLU A 301 -1.96 -7.64 -6.92
C GLU A 301 -0.76 -8.53 -6.55
N ASP A 302 0.35 -7.89 -6.20
CA ASP A 302 1.56 -8.59 -5.78
C ASP A 302 1.34 -9.39 -4.50
N ALA A 303 0.64 -8.83 -3.51
CA ALA A 303 0.31 -9.53 -2.27
C ALA A 303 -0.62 -10.72 -2.53
N VAL A 304 -1.65 -10.54 -3.36
CA VAL A 304 -2.57 -11.62 -3.75
C VAL A 304 -1.83 -12.75 -4.46
N SER A 305 -0.90 -12.42 -5.38
CA SER A 305 -0.07 -13.43 -6.07
C SER A 305 0.85 -14.21 -5.11
N GLN A 306 1.21 -13.62 -3.97
CA GLN A 306 1.97 -14.26 -2.89
C GLN A 306 1.08 -15.07 -1.92
N GLY A 307 -0.23 -15.13 -2.19
CA GLY A 307 -1.21 -15.88 -1.40
C GLY A 307 -1.90 -15.07 -0.30
N ALA A 308 -1.84 -13.73 -0.35
CA ALA A 308 -2.66 -12.90 0.53
C ALA A 308 -4.15 -13.17 0.24
N LYS A 309 -4.91 -13.42 1.30
CA LYS A 309 -6.36 -13.61 1.25
C LYS A 309 -6.99 -12.76 2.33
N PHE A 310 -8.14 -12.17 2.05
CA PHE A 310 -8.96 -11.60 3.12
C PHE A 310 -9.43 -12.74 4.02
N TYR A 311 -9.27 -12.56 5.32
CA TYR A 311 -9.81 -13.49 6.31
C TYR A 311 -11.33 -13.55 6.13
N SER A 312 -11.84 -14.69 5.68
CA SER A 312 -13.24 -15.06 5.87
C SER A 312 -13.37 -15.63 7.28
N GLU A 313 -14.38 -15.17 8.03
CA GLU A 313 -14.84 -15.87 9.24
C GLU A 313 -15.46 -17.21 8.82
N GLU A 314 -14.63 -18.20 8.49
CA GLU A 314 -15.08 -19.58 8.66
C GLU A 314 -15.11 -19.85 10.17
N PRO A 315 -16.28 -20.22 10.74
CA PRO A 315 -16.37 -20.52 12.15
C PRO A 315 -15.42 -21.68 12.46
N GLN A 316 -14.42 -21.42 13.30
CA GLN A 316 -13.58 -22.46 13.85
C GLN A 316 -14.46 -23.41 14.66
N ALA A 317 -14.89 -24.50 14.01
CA ALA A 317 -15.54 -25.60 14.69
C ALA A 317 -14.58 -26.13 15.75
N ALA A 318 -15.06 -26.09 16.98
CA ALA A 318 -14.36 -26.46 18.18
C ALA A 318 -13.67 -27.82 18.09
N LYS A 319 -12.48 -27.89 18.70
CA LYS A 319 -11.78 -29.14 19.03
C LYS A 319 -12.69 -30.06 19.85
N SER A 320 -13.03 -31.22 19.29
CA SER A 320 -13.17 -32.53 19.95
C SER A 320 -13.55 -33.52 18.82
N VAL A 321 -13.02 -34.73 18.69
CA VAL A 321 -12.96 -35.83 19.65
C VAL A 321 -11.84 -36.80 19.21
N GLN A 322 -11.15 -37.39 20.18
CA GLN A 322 -10.21 -38.49 19.99
C GLN A 322 -10.90 -39.71 19.35
N SER A 323 -10.31 -40.30 18.33
CA SER A 323 -10.60 -41.70 17.97
C SER A 323 -9.31 -42.50 17.78
N GLN A 324 -9.36 -43.63 18.47
CA GLN A 324 -8.34 -44.63 18.77
C GLN A 324 -7.50 -45.14 17.58
N LYS A 325 -6.25 -45.50 17.93
CA LYS A 325 -5.34 -46.35 17.16
C LYS A 325 -6.04 -47.60 16.63
N VAL A 326 -5.91 -47.84 15.33
CA VAL A 326 -5.85 -49.19 14.76
C VAL A 326 -4.55 -49.28 13.96
N GLU A 327 -3.66 -50.16 14.40
CA GLU A 327 -2.45 -50.58 13.68
C GLU A 327 -2.84 -51.42 12.47
N VAL A 328 -2.49 -51.00 11.25
CA VAL A 328 -2.23 -51.93 10.13
C VAL A 328 -1.12 -51.37 9.21
N LYS A 329 0.03 -52.07 9.28
CA LYS A 329 1.11 -52.30 8.30
C LYS A 329 1.49 -51.22 7.28
N GLU A 330 2.77 -50.85 7.36
CA GLU A 330 3.55 -50.18 6.32
C GLU A 330 3.46 -50.91 4.96
N VAL A 331 3.05 -50.18 3.92
CA VAL A 331 3.41 -50.45 2.54
C VAL A 331 3.92 -49.15 1.93
N LYS A 332 5.13 -49.22 1.35
CA LYS A 332 5.84 -48.13 0.66
C LYS A 332 4.95 -47.42 -0.37
N PRO A 333 5.10 -46.09 -0.56
CA PRO A 333 4.20 -45.30 -1.39
C PRO A 333 4.48 -45.54 -2.88
N ALA A 334 3.43 -45.90 -3.62
CA ALA A 334 3.35 -45.72 -5.07
C ALA A 334 2.45 -44.51 -5.35
N GLU A 335 2.99 -43.54 -6.08
CA GLU A 335 2.28 -42.34 -6.55
C GLU A 335 1.04 -42.71 -7.35
N LYS A 336 -0.12 -42.16 -6.97
CA LYS A 336 -1.33 -42.03 -7.81
C LYS A 336 -2.13 -40.77 -7.44
N PRO A 337 -2.90 -40.23 -8.39
CA PRO A 337 -2.77 -38.85 -8.86
C PRO A 337 -3.72 -37.86 -8.15
N LYS A 338 -3.37 -36.58 -8.23
CA LYS A 338 -4.27 -35.45 -7.91
C LYS A 338 -5.52 -35.56 -8.77
N VAL A 339 -6.67 -35.74 -8.12
CA VAL A 339 -7.98 -35.56 -8.76
C VAL A 339 -8.22 -34.04 -8.82
N GLU A 340 -8.04 -33.46 -10.01
CA GLU A 340 -8.51 -32.12 -10.32
C GLU A 340 -10.04 -32.10 -10.19
N LYS A 341 -10.57 -31.22 -9.32
CA LYS A 341 -12.00 -30.97 -9.22
C LYS A 341 -12.45 -30.28 -10.51
N LYS A 342 -12.92 -31.05 -11.50
CA LYS A 342 -13.55 -30.46 -12.69
C LYS A 342 -14.85 -29.75 -12.31
N LEU A 343 -14.92 -28.47 -12.65
CA LEU A 343 -16.13 -27.65 -12.63
C LEU A 343 -17.32 -28.39 -13.29
N SER A 344 -18.52 -28.24 -12.72
CA SER A 344 -19.76 -28.80 -13.29
C SER A 344 -19.99 -28.27 -14.71
N TYR A 345 -20.48 -29.12 -15.64
CA TYR A 345 -20.71 -28.76 -17.06
C TYR A 345 -21.56 -27.49 -17.24
N LYS A 346 -22.51 -27.23 -16.32
CA LYS A 346 -23.32 -26.00 -16.33
C LYS A 346 -22.49 -24.75 -16.02
N VAL A 347 -21.54 -24.87 -15.10
CA VAL A 347 -20.66 -23.79 -14.65
C VAL A 347 -19.59 -23.47 -15.69
N GLN A 348 -19.03 -24.49 -16.35
CA GLN A 348 -18.10 -24.26 -17.47
C GLN A 348 -18.76 -23.49 -18.62
N ARG A 349 -20.00 -23.85 -18.99
CA ARG A 349 -20.73 -23.15 -20.05
C ARG A 349 -21.12 -21.73 -19.66
N GLU A 350 -21.38 -21.48 -18.37
CA GLU A 350 -21.61 -20.13 -17.83
C GLU A 350 -20.33 -19.29 -17.93
N LEU A 351 -19.18 -19.84 -17.49
CA LEU A 351 -17.87 -19.20 -17.58
C LEU A 351 -17.46 -18.88 -19.03
N GLU A 352 -17.78 -19.75 -19.99
CA GLU A 352 -17.50 -19.52 -21.41
C GLU A 352 -18.41 -18.44 -22.04
N ALA A 353 -19.60 -18.19 -21.48
CA ALA A 353 -20.57 -17.23 -22.01
C ALA A 353 -20.43 -15.82 -21.42
N LEU A 354 -19.88 -15.69 -20.22
CA LEU A 354 -19.71 -14.41 -19.52
C LEU A 354 -18.83 -13.40 -20.28
N PRO A 355 -17.67 -13.76 -20.87
CA PRO A 355 -16.84 -12.81 -21.61
C PRO A 355 -17.56 -12.12 -22.76
N ALA A 356 -18.35 -12.87 -23.54
CA ALA A 356 -19.11 -12.31 -24.65
C ALA A 356 -20.25 -11.37 -24.17
N LYS A 357 -20.81 -11.64 -22.98
CA LYS A 357 -21.82 -10.78 -22.36
C LYS A 357 -21.20 -9.50 -21.81
N MET A 358 -20.00 -9.58 -21.25
CA MET A 358 -19.25 -8.43 -20.74
C MET A 358 -18.85 -7.50 -21.88
N GLU A 359 -18.32 -8.04 -22.99
CA GLU A 359 -17.98 -7.26 -24.18
C GLU A 359 -19.21 -6.52 -24.75
N GLN A 360 -20.40 -7.13 -24.74
CA GLN A 360 -21.63 -6.46 -25.13
C GLN A 360 -22.03 -5.33 -24.18
N LEU A 361 -21.94 -5.56 -22.87
CA LEU A 361 -22.26 -4.56 -21.86
C LEU A 361 -21.27 -3.39 -21.87
N GLU A 362 -19.99 -3.64 -22.10
CA GLU A 362 -18.96 -2.60 -22.27
C GLU A 362 -19.28 -1.68 -23.45
N VAL A 363 -19.66 -2.24 -24.60
CA VAL A 363 -20.08 -1.46 -25.78
C VAL A 363 -21.35 -0.65 -25.49
N GLU A 364 -22.31 -1.22 -24.74
CA GLU A 364 -23.54 -0.51 -24.35
C GLU A 364 -23.25 0.65 -23.37
N VAL A 365 -22.36 0.44 -22.40
CA VAL A 365 -21.91 1.46 -21.45
C VAL A 365 -21.16 2.58 -22.16
N GLU A 366 -20.21 2.25 -23.05
CA GLU A 366 -19.45 3.24 -23.82
C GLU A 366 -20.39 4.09 -24.69
N ALA A 367 -21.35 3.47 -25.36
CA ALA A 367 -22.35 4.19 -26.17
C ALA A 367 -23.30 5.09 -25.33
N LEU A 368 -23.56 4.74 -24.07
CA LEU A 368 -24.33 5.58 -23.14
C LEU A 368 -23.47 6.71 -22.57
N GLN A 369 -22.21 6.45 -22.23
CA GLN A 369 -21.25 7.45 -21.77
C GLN A 369 -20.96 8.50 -22.85
N GLU A 370 -20.82 8.11 -24.13
CA GLU A 370 -20.71 9.06 -25.24
C GLU A 370 -21.94 9.98 -25.36
N LYS A 371 -23.14 9.45 -25.08
CA LYS A 371 -24.36 10.28 -25.09
C LYS A 371 -24.42 11.23 -23.90
N VAL A 372 -24.03 10.78 -22.71
CA VAL A 372 -24.02 11.59 -21.48
C VAL A 372 -22.95 12.68 -21.54
N SER A 373 -21.82 12.40 -22.17
CA SER A 373 -20.71 13.36 -22.36
C SER A 373 -20.93 14.38 -23.47
N ALA A 374 -22.02 14.24 -24.25
CA ALA A 374 -22.36 15.21 -25.29
C ALA A 374 -22.68 16.59 -24.68
N PRO A 375 -22.15 17.70 -25.22
CA PRO A 375 -22.35 19.05 -24.67
C PRO A 375 -23.82 19.47 -24.51
N ASP A 376 -24.68 18.95 -25.40
CA ASP A 376 -26.12 19.27 -25.44
C ASP A 376 -26.96 18.35 -24.54
N PHE A 377 -26.38 17.33 -23.91
CA PHE A 377 -27.10 16.33 -23.10
C PHE A 377 -27.80 16.97 -21.89
N TYR A 378 -27.09 17.81 -21.14
CA TYR A 378 -27.63 18.50 -19.96
C TYR A 378 -28.56 19.68 -20.30
N ALA A 379 -28.74 19.99 -21.59
CA ALA A 379 -29.69 20.98 -22.07
C ALA A 379 -31.07 20.36 -22.42
N GLN A 380 -31.23 19.04 -22.28
CA GLN A 380 -32.47 18.31 -22.57
C GLN A 380 -33.47 18.32 -21.40
N ASP A 381 -34.66 17.77 -21.63
CA ASP A 381 -35.68 17.57 -20.58
C ASP A 381 -35.11 16.74 -19.42
N GLN A 382 -35.40 17.17 -18.19
CA GLN A 382 -34.90 16.55 -16.98
C GLN A 382 -35.30 15.07 -16.84
N ASP A 383 -36.47 14.68 -17.36
CA ASP A 383 -36.92 13.29 -17.40
C ASP A 383 -36.09 12.41 -18.34
N LYS A 384 -35.60 12.96 -19.46
CA LYS A 384 -34.72 12.24 -20.40
C LYS A 384 -33.31 12.08 -19.84
N ILE A 385 -32.80 13.11 -19.17
CA ILE A 385 -31.50 13.09 -18.49
C ILE A 385 -31.52 12.00 -17.41
N ASN A 386 -32.52 11.99 -16.54
CA ASN A 386 -32.63 11.00 -15.46
C ASN A 386 -32.80 9.58 -16.01
N LEU A 387 -33.56 9.40 -17.09
CA LEU A 387 -33.70 8.09 -17.75
C LEU A 387 -32.37 7.57 -18.29
N GLN A 388 -31.59 8.42 -18.96
CA GLN A 388 -30.31 8.03 -19.56
C GLN A 388 -29.21 7.80 -18.52
N LEU A 389 -29.18 8.60 -17.44
CA LEU A 389 -28.30 8.36 -16.30
C LEU A 389 -28.67 7.08 -15.54
N GLY A 390 -29.96 6.79 -15.38
CA GLY A 390 -30.44 5.54 -14.80
C GLY A 390 -30.05 4.33 -15.64
N GLN A 391 -30.23 4.39 -16.97
CA GLN A 391 -29.81 3.33 -17.89
C GLN A 391 -28.30 3.09 -17.85
N LEU A 392 -27.49 4.15 -17.73
CA LEU A 392 -26.05 4.02 -17.59
C LEU A 392 -25.69 3.31 -16.28
N ALA A 393 -26.25 3.74 -15.15
CA ALA A 393 -26.00 3.14 -13.84
C ALA A 393 -26.43 1.66 -13.78
N ASP A 394 -27.61 1.33 -14.35
CA ASP A 394 -28.11 -0.04 -14.42
C ASP A 394 -27.16 -0.94 -15.24
N LYS A 395 -26.63 -0.41 -16.35
CA LYS A 395 -25.71 -1.15 -17.24
C LYS A 395 -24.32 -1.34 -16.65
N GLU A 396 -23.82 -0.32 -15.94
CA GLU A 396 -22.57 -0.42 -15.17
C GLU A 396 -22.71 -1.45 -14.04
N GLN A 397 -23.85 -1.48 -13.34
CA GLN A 397 -24.14 -2.49 -12.32
C GLN A 397 -24.29 -3.90 -12.91
N GLU A 398 -24.95 -4.06 -14.06
CA GLU A 398 -25.04 -5.35 -14.77
C GLU A 398 -23.66 -5.88 -15.18
N LEU A 399 -22.76 -4.98 -15.62
CA LEU A 399 -21.39 -5.31 -15.98
C LEU A 399 -20.60 -5.77 -14.75
N GLU A 400 -20.68 -5.02 -13.64
CA GLU A 400 -20.02 -5.35 -12.36
C GLU A 400 -20.44 -6.74 -11.85
N VAL A 401 -21.75 -7.03 -11.85
CA VAL A 401 -22.27 -8.36 -11.46
C VAL A 401 -21.77 -9.48 -12.38
N CYS A 402 -21.64 -9.22 -13.69
CA CYS A 402 -21.09 -10.21 -14.62
C CYS A 402 -19.59 -10.45 -14.38
N PHE A 403 -18.83 -9.42 -14.05
CA PHE A 403 -17.41 -9.52 -13.66
C PHE A 403 -17.24 -10.33 -12.37
N GLU A 404 -17.96 -9.99 -11.30
CA GLU A 404 -17.91 -10.72 -10.02
C GLU A 404 -18.21 -12.21 -10.22
N ARG A 405 -19.23 -12.52 -11.03
CA ARG A 405 -19.60 -13.90 -11.33
C ARG A 405 -18.54 -14.62 -12.16
N TRP A 406 -17.91 -13.95 -13.12
CA TRP A 406 -16.84 -14.53 -13.92
C TRP A 406 -15.61 -14.85 -13.05
N GLU A 407 -15.22 -13.94 -12.16
CA GLU A 407 -14.13 -14.14 -11.21
C GLU A 407 -14.41 -15.30 -10.23
N GLU A 408 -15.63 -15.38 -9.69
CA GLU A 408 -16.04 -16.51 -8.83
C GLU A 408 -15.85 -17.84 -9.57
N LEU A 409 -16.30 -17.92 -10.81
CA LEU A 409 -16.22 -19.15 -11.61
C LEU A 409 -14.81 -19.47 -12.10
N GLU A 410 -13.98 -18.46 -12.39
CA GLU A 410 -12.57 -18.63 -12.76
C GLU A 410 -11.76 -19.14 -11.55
N SER A 411 -12.02 -18.62 -10.35
CA SER A 411 -11.33 -19.04 -9.12
C SER A 411 -11.57 -20.50 -8.72
N LEU A 412 -12.67 -21.09 -9.24
CA LEU A 412 -13.07 -22.47 -9.03
C LEU A 412 -12.49 -23.44 -10.10
N LYS A 413 -11.86 -22.91 -11.15
CA LYS A 413 -11.17 -23.66 -12.21
C LYS A 413 -9.77 -24.08 -11.77
#